data_AF-A0A257VH85-F1
#
_entry.id   AF-A0A257VH85-F1
#
_cell.length_a   1.000
_cell.length_b   1.000
_cell.length_c   1.000
_cell.angle_alpha   90.00
_cell.angle_beta   90.00
_cell.angle_gamma   90.00
#
_symmetry.space_group_name_H-M   'P 1'
#
loop_
_entity.id
_entity.type
_entity.pdbx_description
1 polymer ?
#
loop_
_entity_poly.entity_id
_entity_poly.type
_entity_poly.pdbx_seq_one_letter_code
_entity_poly.pdbx_strand_id
1 'polypeptide(L)'
;MEALQITISKENYLKAIAEAEADGEFVIAATLARWLNVSAPAVTMAIRRLKRDGCITVEAERQICLTPAGREIANRLLRRHYLIERMLSEVFGMEWYKVHDEAEQLEHAVSADFEKKLAEKLGAEADCPHGHGLLPETQQQRRDRGLLPLDELPTGTPAKVVSVFERDRKLLEFLDGLG
;
A
#
# COMPACT_ATOMS: atom_id res chain seq x y z
N MET A 1 0.74 24.80 -11.37
CA MET A 1 -0.27 23.72 -11.28
C MET A 1 -0.79 23.72 -9.86
N GLU A 2 -2.08 23.98 -9.69
CA GLU A 2 -2.76 23.90 -8.40
C GLU A 2 -2.74 22.42 -7.96
N ALA A 3 -2.16 22.12 -6.80
CA ALA A 3 -2.19 20.76 -6.27
C ALA A 3 -3.64 20.37 -6.05
N LEU A 4 -4.12 19.31 -6.72
CA LEU A 4 -5.45 18.76 -6.46
C LEU A 4 -5.58 18.52 -4.96
N GLN A 5 -6.46 19.29 -4.28
CA GLN A 5 -6.69 19.12 -2.86
C GLN A 5 -7.58 17.88 -2.66
N ILE A 6 -6.94 16.74 -2.44
CA ILE A 6 -7.59 15.45 -2.23
C ILE A 6 -7.88 15.29 -0.74
N THR A 7 -9.07 14.83 -0.41
CA THR A 7 -9.45 14.54 0.98
C THR A 7 -8.81 13.24 1.44
N ILE A 8 -8.43 13.13 2.72
CA ILE A 8 -7.92 11.91 3.35
C ILE A 8 -8.71 10.67 2.91
N SER A 9 -10.04 10.71 3.01
CA SER A 9 -10.90 9.60 2.57
C SER A 9 -10.61 9.10 1.15
N LYS A 10 -10.38 9.99 0.18
CA LYS A 10 -10.05 9.61 -1.21
C LYS A 10 -8.66 8.99 -1.31
N GLU A 11 -7.69 9.52 -0.56
CA GLU A 11 -6.34 8.97 -0.53
C GLU A 11 -6.36 7.52 -0.02
N ASN A 12 -7.14 7.23 1.04
CA ASN A 12 -7.27 5.88 1.59
C ASN A 12 -7.84 4.90 0.56
N TYR A 13 -8.83 5.30 -0.24
CA TYR A 13 -9.34 4.45 -1.32
C TYR A 13 -8.27 4.18 -2.38
N LEU A 14 -7.52 5.21 -2.81
CA LEU A 14 -6.50 5.06 -3.84
C LEU A 14 -5.34 4.18 -3.37
N LYS A 15 -4.87 4.38 -2.13
CA LYS A 15 -3.89 3.49 -1.47
C LYS A 15 -4.45 2.08 -1.34
N ALA A 16 -5.72 1.93 -0.93
CA ALA A 16 -6.29 0.61 -0.75
C ALA A 16 -6.35 -0.22 -2.04
N ILE A 17 -6.71 0.44 -3.16
CA ILE A 17 -6.69 -0.17 -4.49
C ILE A 17 -5.26 -0.51 -4.91
N ALA A 18 -4.29 0.37 -4.62
CA ALA A 18 -2.88 0.20 -4.97
C ALA A 18 -2.25 -1.06 -4.37
N GLU A 19 -2.43 -1.24 -3.06
CA GLU A 19 -1.86 -2.36 -2.32
C GLU A 19 -2.48 -3.67 -2.83
N ALA A 20 -3.80 -3.69 -3.00
CA ALA A 20 -4.50 -4.83 -3.59
C ALA A 20 -4.02 -5.16 -5.02
N GLU A 21 -3.83 -4.16 -5.89
CA GLU A 21 -3.26 -4.36 -7.23
C GLU A 21 -1.81 -4.90 -7.17
N ALA A 22 -1.01 -4.50 -6.18
CA ALA A 22 0.35 -5.00 -5.98
C ALA A 22 0.38 -6.46 -5.53
N ASP A 23 -0.63 -6.89 -4.77
CA ASP A 23 -0.83 -8.28 -4.33
C ASP A 23 -1.55 -9.14 -5.37
N GLY A 24 -2.01 -8.54 -6.48
CA GLY A 24 -2.75 -9.22 -7.55
C GLY A 24 -4.21 -9.50 -7.23
N GLU A 25 -4.77 -8.80 -6.24
CA GLU A 25 -6.16 -8.94 -5.86
C GLU A 25 -7.10 -8.18 -6.78
N PHE A 26 -8.27 -8.79 -7.06
CA PHE A 26 -9.31 -8.16 -7.85
C PHE A 26 -10.13 -7.19 -7.00
N VAL A 27 -10.03 -5.90 -7.30
CA VAL A 27 -10.67 -4.86 -6.48
C VAL A 27 -12.10 -4.60 -6.92
N ILE A 28 -13.05 -4.87 -6.03
CA ILE A 28 -14.47 -4.51 -6.20
C ILE A 28 -14.97 -3.70 -4.99
N ALA A 29 -16.13 -3.05 -5.15
CA ALA A 29 -16.73 -2.23 -4.11
C ALA A 29 -16.95 -2.97 -2.78
N ALA A 30 -17.32 -4.26 -2.83
CA ALA A 30 -17.51 -5.08 -1.64
C ALA A 30 -16.20 -5.28 -0.87
N THR A 31 -15.10 -5.45 -1.59
CA THR A 31 -13.77 -5.64 -1.02
C THR A 31 -13.26 -4.36 -0.36
N LEU A 32 -13.44 -3.21 -1.03
CA LEU A 32 -13.12 -1.89 -0.46
C LEU A 32 -13.93 -1.59 0.81
N ALA A 33 -15.21 -1.96 0.85
CA ALA A 33 -16.04 -1.79 2.04
C ALA A 33 -15.47 -2.54 3.25
N ARG A 34 -15.00 -3.77 3.02
CA ARG A 34 -14.39 -4.62 4.04
C ARG A 34 -13.05 -4.07 4.52
N TRP A 35 -12.12 -3.77 3.61
CA TRP A 35 -10.79 -3.32 3.97
C TRP A 35 -10.79 -1.97 4.69
N LEU A 36 -11.58 -1.01 4.20
CA LEU A 36 -11.64 0.32 4.77
C LEU A 36 -12.65 0.44 5.92
N ASN A 37 -13.31 -0.66 6.30
CA ASN A 37 -14.33 -0.71 7.35
C ASN A 37 -15.42 0.39 7.19
N VAL A 38 -15.98 0.50 6.00
CA VAL A 38 -16.96 1.54 5.63
C VAL A 38 -18.19 0.92 4.97
N SER A 39 -19.34 1.58 5.12
CA SER A 39 -20.60 1.09 4.55
C SER A 39 -20.59 1.06 3.01
N ALA A 40 -21.32 0.10 2.42
CA ALA A 40 -21.44 -0.02 0.95
C ALA A 40 -21.97 1.26 0.25
N PRO A 41 -22.93 2.03 0.84
CA PRO A 41 -23.31 3.33 0.31
C PRO A 41 -22.16 4.34 0.29
N ALA A 42 -21.32 4.37 1.33
CA ALA A 42 -20.16 5.26 1.38
C ALA A 42 -19.14 4.92 0.27
N VAL A 43 -18.84 3.63 0.08
CA VAL A 43 -17.97 3.16 -1.01
C VAL A 43 -18.54 3.54 -2.38
N THR A 44 -19.84 3.36 -2.59
CA THR A 44 -20.50 3.72 -3.86
C THR A 44 -20.34 5.22 -4.15
N MET A 45 -20.49 6.06 -3.13
CA MET A 45 -20.29 7.50 -3.25
C MET A 45 -18.82 7.86 -3.52
N ALA A 46 -17.87 7.20 -2.86
CA ALA A 46 -16.44 7.39 -3.07
C ALA A 46 -16.01 7.01 -4.49
N ILE A 47 -16.41 5.83 -4.98
CA ILE A 47 -16.14 5.37 -6.35
C ILE A 47 -16.69 6.37 -7.38
N ARG A 48 -17.93 6.87 -7.20
CA ARG A 48 -18.50 7.89 -8.10
C ARG A 48 -17.67 9.17 -8.13
N ARG A 49 -17.15 9.62 -6.98
CA ARG A 49 -16.29 10.81 -6.90
C ARG A 49 -14.94 10.56 -7.55
N LEU A 50 -14.25 9.49 -7.20
CA LEU A 50 -12.94 9.14 -7.77
C LEU A 50 -13.00 8.95 -9.29
N LYS A 51 -14.08 8.34 -9.81
CA LYS A 51 -14.29 8.21 -11.26
C LYS A 51 -14.51 9.57 -11.92
N ARG A 52 -15.32 10.44 -11.31
CA ARG A 52 -15.54 11.82 -11.80
C ARG A 52 -14.24 12.61 -11.84
N ASP A 53 -13.40 12.46 -10.82
CA ASP A 53 -12.12 13.15 -10.69
C ASP A 53 -11.02 12.52 -11.58
N GLY A 54 -11.35 11.46 -12.32
CA GLY A 54 -10.42 10.79 -13.23
C GLY A 54 -9.32 10.00 -12.52
N CYS A 55 -9.49 9.63 -11.25
CA CYS A 55 -8.48 8.88 -10.49
C CYS A 55 -8.62 7.36 -10.69
N ILE A 56 -9.82 6.86 -10.99
CA ILE A 56 -10.08 5.43 -11.20
C ILE A 56 -10.88 5.18 -12.48
N THR A 57 -10.78 3.96 -12.99
CA THR A 57 -11.72 3.36 -13.93
C THR A 57 -12.52 2.25 -13.25
N VAL A 58 -13.68 1.93 -13.82
CA VAL A 58 -14.44 0.73 -13.47
C VAL A 58 -14.65 -0.04 -14.76
N GLU A 59 -14.00 -1.19 -14.88
CA GLU A 59 -13.99 -2.01 -16.09
C GLU A 59 -15.21 -2.95 -16.16
N ALA A 60 -15.19 -3.86 -17.14
CA ALA A 60 -16.11 -4.99 -17.16
C ALA A 60 -16.01 -5.77 -15.83
N GLU A 61 -17.07 -6.49 -15.45
CA GLU A 61 -17.10 -7.27 -14.19
C GLU A 61 -17.01 -6.45 -12.90
N ARG A 62 -17.08 -5.12 -12.98
CA ARG A 62 -17.03 -4.17 -11.85
C ARG A 62 -15.64 -4.06 -11.20
N GLN A 63 -14.59 -4.48 -11.90
CA GLN A 63 -13.20 -4.27 -11.47
C GLN A 63 -12.93 -2.77 -11.34
N ILE A 64 -12.29 -2.36 -10.26
CA ILE A 64 -11.86 -0.99 -10.02
C ILE A 64 -10.35 -0.95 -10.23
N CYS A 65 -9.91 -0.11 -11.16
CA CYS A 65 -8.49 0.03 -11.49
C CYS A 65 -8.05 1.49 -11.28
N LEU A 66 -6.79 1.68 -10.90
CA LEU A 66 -6.21 3.02 -10.85
C LEU A 66 -5.90 3.54 -12.26
N THR A 67 -6.26 4.79 -12.50
CA THR A 67 -5.73 5.54 -13.66
C THR A 67 -4.28 5.97 -13.38
N PRO A 68 -3.51 6.44 -14.38
CA PRO A 68 -2.19 7.01 -14.13
C PRO A 68 -2.19 8.12 -13.07
N ALA A 69 -3.19 9.00 -13.08
CA ALA A 69 -3.31 10.07 -12.08
C ALA A 69 -3.60 9.52 -10.67
N GLY A 70 -4.51 8.54 -10.56
CA GLY A 70 -4.79 7.86 -9.28
C GLY A 70 -3.59 7.09 -8.74
N ARG A 71 -2.83 6.45 -9.62
CA ARG A 71 -1.59 5.73 -9.31
C ARG A 71 -0.53 6.65 -8.73
N GLU A 72 -0.34 7.83 -9.30
CA GLU A 72 0.61 8.82 -8.80
C GLU A 72 0.28 9.25 -7.36
N ILE A 73 -0.99 9.55 -7.08
CA ILE A 73 -1.46 9.93 -5.74
C ILE A 73 -1.22 8.80 -4.74
N ALA A 74 -1.64 7.58 -5.08
CA ALA A 74 -1.46 6.42 -4.24
C ALA A 74 0.02 6.09 -3.98
N ASN A 75 0.87 6.19 -5.01
CA ASN A 75 2.30 5.95 -4.86
C ASN A 75 2.98 6.95 -3.92
N ARG A 76 2.55 8.21 -3.95
CA ARG A 76 3.01 9.21 -2.99
C ARG A 76 2.62 8.84 -1.56
N LEU A 77 1.39 8.38 -1.34
CA LEU A 77 0.92 7.99 -0.02
C LEU A 77 1.66 6.72 0.47
N LEU A 78 1.82 5.71 -0.37
CA LEU A 78 2.58 4.49 -0.05
C LEU A 78 4.04 4.80 0.27
N ARG A 79 4.70 5.66 -0.52
CA ARG A 79 6.08 6.08 -0.22
C ARG A 79 6.18 6.71 1.17
N ARG A 80 5.22 7.56 1.53
CA ARG A 80 5.16 8.15 2.87
C ARG A 80 4.91 7.09 3.95
N HIS A 81 3.99 6.17 3.71
CA HIS A 81 3.69 5.06 4.60
C HIS A 81 4.98 4.27 4.92
N TYR A 82 5.69 3.82 3.89
CA TYR A 82 6.95 3.06 4.04
C TYR A 82 8.04 3.86 4.76
N LEU A 83 8.16 5.17 4.51
CA LEU A 83 9.10 6.02 5.27
C LEU A 83 8.75 6.09 6.76
N ILE A 84 7.46 6.12 7.10
CA ILE A 84 7.01 6.14 8.50
C ILE A 84 7.26 4.77 9.14
N GLU A 85 6.93 3.67 8.46
CA GLU A 85 7.23 2.31 8.94
C GLU A 85 8.72 2.14 9.23
N ARG A 86 9.58 2.57 8.31
CA ARG A 86 11.04 2.58 8.49
C ARG A 86 11.48 3.45 9.65
N MET A 87 10.91 4.63 9.83
CA MET A 87 11.21 5.47 10.99
C MET A 87 10.83 4.76 12.30
N LEU A 88 9.63 4.19 12.37
CA LEU A 88 9.11 3.50 13.55
C LEU A 88 9.99 2.29 13.93
N SER A 89 10.42 1.50 12.95
CA SER A 89 11.28 0.34 13.20
C SER A 89 12.74 0.73 13.44
N GLU A 90 13.37 1.47 12.51
CA GLU A 90 14.82 1.72 12.52
C GLU A 90 15.24 2.75 13.59
N VAL A 91 14.39 3.74 13.87
CA VAL A 91 14.71 4.83 14.81
C VAL A 91 14.13 4.57 16.19
N PHE A 92 12.89 4.11 16.27
CA PHE A 92 12.20 3.89 17.54
C PHE A 92 12.24 2.45 18.04
N GLY A 93 12.72 1.50 17.22
CA GLY A 93 12.80 0.10 17.61
C GLY A 93 11.44 -0.56 17.80
N MET A 94 10.39 -0.02 17.17
CA MET A 94 9.06 -0.60 17.21
C MET A 94 9.05 -1.95 16.48
N GLU A 95 8.31 -2.91 17.02
CA GLU A 95 8.25 -4.24 16.44
C GLU A 95 7.70 -4.18 15.02
N TRP A 96 8.38 -4.84 14.07
CA TRP A 96 8.07 -4.74 12.65
C TRP A 96 6.62 -5.16 12.35
N TYR A 97 6.12 -6.20 13.02
CA TYR A 97 4.73 -6.62 12.88
C TYR A 97 3.74 -5.53 13.35
N LYS A 98 4.17 -4.52 14.13
CA LYS A 98 3.37 -3.39 14.62
C LYS A 98 3.41 -2.11 13.79
N VAL A 99 4.41 -1.88 12.97
CA VAL A 99 4.63 -0.55 12.39
C VAL A 99 3.56 -0.15 11.36
N HIS A 100 2.93 -1.12 10.68
CA HIS A 100 1.91 -0.86 9.66
C HIS A 100 0.71 -0.09 10.23
N ASP A 101 0.08 -0.63 11.28
CA ASP A 101 -1.10 -0.02 11.91
C ASP A 101 -0.81 1.40 12.44
N GLU A 102 0.40 1.63 12.96
CA GLU A 102 0.81 2.94 13.45
C GLU A 102 1.09 3.91 12.29
N ALA A 103 1.72 3.42 11.22
CA ALA A 103 1.97 4.21 10.02
C ALA A 103 0.67 4.66 9.33
N GLU A 104 -0.38 3.82 9.31
CA GLU A 104 -1.70 4.22 8.81
C GLU A 104 -2.29 5.43 9.56
N GLN A 105 -2.06 5.54 10.87
CA GLN A 105 -2.56 6.68 11.65
C GLN A 105 -1.76 7.96 11.39
N LEU A 106 -0.47 7.82 11.12
CA LEU A 106 0.47 8.93 11.00
C LEU A 106 0.55 9.51 9.59
N GLU A 107 0.32 8.72 8.55
CA GLU A 107 0.60 9.11 7.16
C GLU A 107 -0.16 10.35 6.65
N HIS A 108 -1.35 10.62 7.19
CA HIS A 108 -2.11 11.83 6.82
C HIS A 108 -1.73 13.06 7.65
N ALA A 109 -1.04 12.89 8.77
CA ALA A 109 -0.59 13.98 9.64
C ALA A 109 0.82 14.49 9.25
N VAL A 110 1.57 13.70 8.47
CA VAL A 110 2.93 14.04 8.05
C VAL A 110 2.94 15.11 6.95
N SER A 111 3.65 16.20 7.21
CA SER A 111 3.87 17.27 6.24
C SER A 111 4.91 16.86 5.19
N ALA A 112 4.89 17.54 4.03
CA ALA A 112 5.88 17.31 2.98
C ALA A 112 7.32 17.62 3.42
N ASP A 113 7.51 18.62 4.29
CA ASP A 113 8.83 18.97 4.83
C ASP A 113 9.36 17.88 5.77
N PHE A 114 8.48 17.29 6.60
CA PHE A 114 8.86 16.17 7.46
C PHE A 114 9.15 14.91 6.65
N GLU A 115 8.29 14.58 5.67
CA GLU A 115 8.51 13.46 4.73
C GLU A 115 9.87 13.57 4.03
N LYS A 116 10.25 14.78 3.58
CA LYS A 116 11.56 15.03 2.97
C LYS A 116 12.69 14.78 3.95
N LYS A 117 12.58 15.24 5.20
CA LYS A 117 13.58 15.01 6.25
C LYS A 117 13.73 13.54 6.61
N LEU A 118 12.63 12.78 6.63
CA LEU A 118 12.68 11.33 6.80
C LEU A 118 13.44 10.65 5.66
N ALA A 119 13.12 10.99 4.42
CA ALA A 119 13.82 10.43 3.26
C ALA A 119 15.34 10.75 3.27
N GLU A 120 15.72 11.97 3.65
CA GLU A 120 17.13 12.36 3.83
C GLU A 120 17.82 11.56 4.95
N LYS A 121 17.10 11.30 6.06
CA LYS A 121 17.64 10.62 7.23
C LYS A 121 17.78 9.11 7.04
N LEU A 122 16.80 8.49 6.40
CA LEU A 122 16.69 7.04 6.22
C LEU A 122 17.35 6.55 4.92
N GLY A 123 17.65 7.45 3.99
CA GLY A 123 18.18 7.11 2.68
C GLY A 123 17.13 6.50 1.74
N ALA A 124 17.46 6.47 0.45
CA ALA A 124 16.50 6.18 -0.62
C ALA A 124 16.44 4.70 -1.05
N GLU A 125 17.39 3.86 -0.61
CA GLU A 125 17.59 2.53 -1.21
C GLU A 125 17.09 1.36 -0.36
N ALA A 126 16.69 1.60 0.88
CA ALA A 126 16.22 0.53 1.77
C ALA A 126 14.70 0.38 1.71
N ASP A 127 14.28 -0.89 1.67
CA ASP A 127 12.89 -1.32 1.74
C ASP A 127 12.32 -1.08 3.15
N CYS A 128 10.99 -1.00 3.24
CA CYS A 128 10.32 -1.05 4.53
C CYS A 128 10.52 -2.41 5.21
N PRO A 129 10.21 -2.54 6.51
CA PRO A 129 10.37 -3.80 7.25
C PRO A 129 9.62 -5.00 6.63
N HIS A 130 8.59 -4.74 5.83
CA HIS A 130 7.79 -5.75 5.13
C HIS A 130 8.31 -6.09 3.72
N GLY A 131 9.42 -5.49 3.27
CA GLY A 131 10.04 -5.74 1.96
C GLY A 131 9.46 -4.93 0.80
N HIS A 132 8.76 -3.83 1.09
CA HIS A 132 8.28 -2.89 0.07
C HIS A 132 9.26 -1.74 -0.14
N GLY A 133 9.69 -1.53 -1.38
CA GLY A 133 10.54 -0.39 -1.74
C GLY A 133 9.81 0.94 -1.71
N LEU A 134 10.55 2.04 -1.53
CA LEU A 134 10.01 3.42 -1.55
C LEU A 134 9.40 3.84 -2.90
N LEU A 135 9.65 3.06 -3.96
CA LEU A 135 8.97 3.14 -5.24
C LEU A 135 8.00 1.96 -5.31
N PRO A 136 6.70 2.15 -5.01
CA PRO A 136 5.74 1.06 -5.01
C PRO A 136 5.62 0.44 -6.40
N GLU A 137 5.71 -0.89 -6.44
CA GLU A 137 5.65 -1.68 -7.66
C GLU A 137 4.30 -2.37 -7.81
N THR A 138 3.82 -2.51 -9.03
CA THR A 138 2.67 -3.36 -9.35
C THR A 138 3.07 -4.84 -9.30
N GLN A 139 2.08 -5.74 -9.24
CA GLN A 139 2.34 -7.17 -9.31
C GLN A 139 3.12 -7.56 -10.60
N GLN A 140 2.79 -6.94 -11.73
CA GLN A 140 3.48 -7.20 -13.00
C GLN A 140 4.97 -6.81 -12.92
N GLN A 141 5.28 -5.63 -12.37
CA GLN A 141 6.67 -5.19 -12.21
C GLN A 141 7.47 -6.13 -11.31
N ARG A 142 6.84 -6.66 -10.25
CA ARG A 142 7.44 -7.68 -9.38
C ARG A 142 7.72 -8.98 -10.14
N ARG A 143 6.77 -9.44 -10.95
CA ARG A 143 6.95 -10.62 -11.83
C ARG A 143 8.05 -10.43 -12.86
N ASP A 144 8.16 -9.24 -13.47
CA ASP A 144 9.21 -8.92 -14.44
C ASP A 144 10.61 -9.00 -13.83
N ARG A 145 10.72 -8.81 -12.50
CA ARG A 145 11.95 -9.00 -11.70
C ARG A 145 12.16 -10.43 -11.22
N GLY A 146 11.26 -11.36 -11.56
CA GLY A 146 11.33 -12.76 -11.16
C GLY A 146 10.75 -13.07 -9.78
N LEU A 147 9.98 -12.15 -9.19
CA LEU A 147 9.26 -12.41 -7.93
C LEU A 147 7.96 -13.16 -8.21
N LEU A 148 7.66 -14.15 -7.38
CA LEU A 148 6.46 -14.97 -7.49
C LEU A 148 5.73 -15.05 -6.14
N PRO A 149 4.39 -15.06 -6.15
CA PRO A 149 3.61 -15.49 -4.99
C PRO A 149 4.03 -16.88 -4.52
N LEU A 150 3.99 -17.12 -3.20
CA LEU A 150 4.45 -18.37 -2.60
C LEU A 150 3.64 -19.58 -3.08
N ASP A 151 2.34 -19.41 -3.32
CA ASP A 151 1.41 -20.43 -3.80
C ASP A 151 1.60 -20.79 -5.28
N GLU A 152 2.35 -19.98 -6.03
CA GLU A 152 2.73 -20.26 -7.43
C GLU A 152 4.10 -20.95 -7.54
N LEU A 153 4.86 -21.05 -6.44
CA LEU A 153 6.15 -21.73 -6.45
C LEU A 153 5.98 -23.26 -6.44
N PRO A 154 6.67 -23.99 -7.35
CA PRO A 154 6.65 -25.45 -7.30
C PRO A 154 7.18 -25.99 -5.97
N THR A 155 6.54 -27.04 -5.46
CA THR A 155 6.95 -27.68 -4.21
C THR A 155 8.41 -28.15 -4.28
N GLY A 156 9.20 -27.80 -3.26
CA GLY A 156 10.61 -28.15 -3.18
C GLY A 156 11.55 -27.16 -3.88
N THR A 157 11.04 -26.11 -4.53
CA THR A 157 11.87 -25.02 -5.04
C THR A 157 12.40 -24.17 -3.88
N PRO A 158 13.73 -24.03 -3.72
CA PRO A 158 14.30 -23.12 -2.73
C PRO A 158 14.00 -21.67 -3.13
N ALA A 159 13.52 -20.88 -2.18
CA ALA A 159 13.20 -19.46 -2.39
C ALA A 159 13.60 -18.64 -1.16
N LYS A 160 13.76 -17.33 -1.37
CA LYS A 160 13.93 -16.34 -0.31
C LYS A 160 12.68 -15.47 -0.28
N VAL A 161 12.09 -15.30 0.90
CA VAL A 161 11.00 -14.34 1.09
C VAL A 161 11.57 -12.93 0.93
N VAL A 162 10.99 -12.16 0.00
CA VAL A 162 11.42 -10.78 -0.29
C VAL A 162 10.47 -9.74 0.29
N SER A 163 9.18 -10.07 0.41
CA SER A 163 8.17 -9.21 0.99
C SER A 163 7.02 -10.03 1.55
N VAL A 164 6.21 -9.44 2.43
CA VAL A 164 5.05 -10.07 3.05
C VAL A 164 3.84 -9.14 3.03
N PHE A 165 2.64 -9.72 3.15
CA PHE A 165 1.40 -8.95 3.19
C PHE A 165 1.25 -8.25 4.55
N GLU A 166 1.50 -6.93 4.57
CA GLU A 166 1.63 -6.13 5.80
C GLU A 166 0.32 -5.83 6.54
N ARG A 167 -0.83 -5.98 5.86
CA ARG A 167 -2.15 -5.76 6.47
C ARG A 167 -2.63 -6.92 7.35
N ASP A 168 -2.01 -8.10 7.26
CA ASP A 168 -2.39 -9.24 8.10
C ASP A 168 -1.49 -9.33 9.33
N ARG A 169 -1.89 -8.62 10.38
CA ARG A 169 -1.27 -8.66 11.70
C ARG A 169 -0.93 -10.08 12.19
N LYS A 170 -1.85 -11.02 12.00
CA LYS A 170 -1.68 -12.38 12.51
C LYS A 170 -0.63 -13.15 11.72
N LEU A 171 -0.57 -12.92 10.41
CA LEU A 171 0.51 -13.44 9.57
C LEU A 171 1.86 -12.87 10.03
N LEU A 172 1.97 -11.57 10.27
CA LEU A 172 3.23 -10.95 10.69
C LEU A 172 3.69 -11.48 12.06
N GLU A 173 2.80 -11.59 13.04
CA GLU A 173 3.10 -12.19 14.35
C GLU A 173 3.50 -13.66 14.24
N PHE A 174 2.84 -14.42 13.35
CA PHE A 174 3.21 -15.81 13.07
C PHE A 174 4.62 -15.91 12.51
N LEU A 175 4.97 -15.08 11.52
CA LEU A 175 6.29 -15.06 10.91
C LEU A 175 7.37 -14.62 11.89
N ASP A 176 7.10 -13.59 12.72
CA ASP A 176 8.00 -13.16 13.80
C ASP A 176 8.32 -14.31 14.78
N GLY A 177 7.32 -15.13 15.10
CA GLY A 177 7.49 -16.30 15.96
C GLY A 177 8.32 -17.43 15.36
N LEU A 178 8.59 -17.42 14.05
CA LEU A 178 9.46 -18.40 13.37
C LEU A 178 10.95 -18.01 13.41
N GLY A 179 11.27 -16.76 13.78
CA GLY A 179 12.63 -16.18 13.74
C GLY A 179 13.03 -15.66 12.37
#